data_AF-A0A9E4YE15-F1
#
_entry.id   AF-A0A9E4YE15-F1
#
_cell.length_a   1.000
_cell.length_b   1.000
_cell.length_c   1.000
_cell.angle_alpha   90.00
_cell.angle_beta   90.00
_cell.angle_gamma   90.00
#
_symmetry.space_group_name_H-M   'P 1'
#
loop_
_entity.id
_entity.type
_entity.pdbx_description
1 polymer ?
#
loop_
_entity_poly.entity_id
_entity_poly.type
_entity_poly.pdbx_seq_one_letter_code
_entity_poly.pdbx_strand_id
1 'polypeptide(L)'
;KVYWTDITGGKIQRADLDGSNQVVILPGLNDPWGLTLDVDRCPALSGGTTPLDNDADWRCEDTNANGRRDFQDVVKLFLEFSSPEVQNDQFYFDFNGNNGVDFDDVVTLFEDLAKLVGVLP
;
A
#
# COMPACT_ATOMS: atom_id res chain seq x y z
N LYS A 1 13.18 7.54 12.59
CA LYS A 1 12.19 8.35 13.35
C LYS A 1 11.49 7.43 14.34
N VAL A 2 11.14 7.92 15.53
CA VAL A 2 10.26 7.21 16.47
C VAL A 2 8.90 7.89 16.47
N TYR A 3 7.84 7.09 16.56
CA TYR A 3 6.47 7.54 16.74
C TYR A 3 5.91 6.94 18.02
N TRP A 4 5.17 7.71 18.80
CA TRP A 4 4.56 7.23 20.03
C TRP A 4 3.26 7.96 20.34
N THR A 5 2.44 7.33 21.16
CA THR A 5 1.27 7.94 21.77
C THR A 5 1.64 8.50 23.14
N ASP A 6 1.24 9.74 23.39
CA ASP A 6 1.24 10.33 24.73
C ASP A 6 -0.19 10.25 25.26
N ILE A 7 -0.45 9.22 26.06
CA ILE A 7 -1.78 8.93 26.62
C ILE A 7 -2.20 10.07 27.55
N THR A 8 -1.32 10.48 28.47
CA THR A 8 -1.62 11.53 29.45
C THR A 8 -1.80 12.89 28.79
N GLY A 9 -1.03 13.17 27.74
CA GLY A 9 -1.13 14.40 26.97
C GLY A 9 -2.16 14.39 25.84
N GLY A 10 -2.84 13.26 25.61
CA GLY A 10 -3.87 13.14 24.58
C GLY A 10 -3.39 13.45 23.16
N LYS A 11 -2.23 12.92 22.76
CA LYS A 11 -1.62 13.27 21.45
C LYS A 11 -0.74 12.17 20.86
N ILE A 12 -0.54 12.23 19.55
CA ILE A 12 0.45 11.43 18.81
C ILE A 12 1.65 12.32 18.47
N GLN A 13 2.86 11.81 18.67
CA GLN A 13 4.09 12.55 18.46
C GLN A 13 5.14 11.73 17.70
N ARG A 14 6.11 12.45 17.11
CA ARG A 14 7.33 11.86 16.54
C ARG A 14 8.58 12.66 16.89
N ALA A 15 9.73 12.01 16.79
CA ALA A 15 11.05 12.62 16.87
C ALA A 15 12.07 11.82 16.03
N ASP A 16 13.27 12.38 15.86
CA ASP A 16 14.43 11.60 15.45
C ASP A 16 14.83 10.57 16.51
N LEU A 17 15.62 9.57 16.11
CA LEU A 17 16.02 8.49 17.02
C LEU A 17 16.87 8.99 18.20
N ASP A 18 17.50 10.16 18.05
CA ASP A 18 18.25 10.87 19.10
C ASP A 18 17.38 11.78 19.97
N GLY A 19 16.06 11.80 19.74
CA GLY A 19 15.10 12.62 20.47
C GLY A 19 14.97 14.07 19.96
N SER A 20 15.76 14.47 18.97
CA SER A 20 15.64 15.80 18.36
C SER A 20 14.42 15.91 17.44
N ASN A 21 14.09 17.14 17.01
CA ASN A 21 13.01 17.42 16.06
C ASN A 21 11.65 16.83 16.46
N GLN A 22 11.30 16.95 17.74
CA GLN A 22 10.02 16.49 18.26
C GLN A 22 8.86 17.32 17.68
N VAL A 23 7.85 16.63 17.14
CA VAL A 23 6.66 17.23 16.52
C VAL A 23 5.40 16.56 17.06
N VAL A 24 4.37 17.36 17.37
CA VAL A 24 3.02 16.86 17.60
C VAL A 24 2.35 16.62 16.25
N ILE A 25 1.99 15.37 15.96
CA ILE A 25 1.31 15.00 14.72
C ILE A 25 -0.19 15.26 14.85
N LEU A 26 -0.78 14.82 15.96
CA LEU A 26 -2.22 14.93 16.21
C LEU A 26 -2.49 15.20 17.69
N PRO A 27 -3.07 16.35 18.06
CA PRO A 27 -3.49 16.66 19.43
C PRO A 27 -4.98 16.31 19.68
N GLY A 28 -5.42 16.42 20.94
CA GLY A 28 -6.85 16.41 21.31
C GLY A 28 -7.51 15.03 21.34
N LEU A 29 -6.71 13.98 21.52
CA LEU A 29 -7.17 12.61 21.64
C LEU A 29 -7.51 12.32 23.11
N ASN A 30 -8.60 11.59 23.37
CA ASN A 30 -9.00 11.29 24.75
C ASN A 30 -8.02 10.32 25.41
N ASP A 31 -7.72 9.20 24.76
CA ASP A 31 -6.79 8.19 25.28
C ASP A 31 -6.17 7.36 24.13
N PRO A 32 -5.11 7.83 23.45
CA PRO A 32 -4.49 7.08 22.36
C PRO A 32 -3.62 5.92 22.88
N TRP A 33 -4.20 4.74 23.09
CA TRP A 33 -3.51 3.57 23.69
C TRP A 33 -2.52 2.85 22.77
N GLY A 34 -2.67 2.99 21.46
CA GLY A 34 -1.86 2.26 20.49
C GLY A 34 -1.66 3.05 19.22
N LEU A 35 -0.57 2.74 18.55
CA LEU A 35 -0.24 3.23 17.22
C LEU A 35 0.35 2.06 16.44
N THR A 36 -0.14 1.85 15.23
CA THR A 36 0.58 1.08 14.21
C THR A 36 1.21 2.04 13.23
N LEU A 37 2.34 1.64 12.66
CA LEU A 37 2.91 2.33 11.52
C LEU A 37 2.67 1.44 10.31
N ASP A 38 1.76 1.92 9.46
CA ASP A 38 1.63 1.43 8.11
C ASP A 38 2.77 2.06 7.29
N VAL A 39 3.79 1.25 7.00
CA VAL A 39 4.91 1.63 6.14
C VAL A 39 4.75 1.02 4.76
N ASP A 40 3.55 0.56 4.39
CA ASP A 40 3.31 -0.27 3.22
C ASP A 40 3.82 0.49 1.99
N ARG A 41 4.99 0.05 1.55
CA ARG A 41 5.74 0.63 0.45
C ARG A 41 5.71 -0.41 -0.62
N CYS A 42 4.67 -0.34 -1.42
CA CYS A 42 4.72 -0.94 -2.73
C CYS A 42 6.00 -0.50 -3.44
N PRO A 43 6.71 -1.43 -4.08
CA PRO A 43 7.88 -1.12 -4.90
C PRO A 43 7.47 -0.19 -6.04
N ALA A 44 8.32 0.80 -6.37
CA ALA A 44 8.05 1.72 -7.46
C ALA A 44 8.11 0.99 -8.82
N LEU A 45 7.12 1.24 -9.68
CA LEU A 45 7.08 0.71 -11.05
C LEU A 45 7.70 1.68 -12.05
N SER A 46 7.79 1.25 -13.31
CA SER A 46 8.38 2.07 -14.39
C SER A 46 7.67 3.42 -14.49
N GLY A 47 8.45 4.49 -14.62
CA GLY A 47 7.93 5.87 -14.63
C GLY A 47 7.91 6.55 -13.26
N GLY A 48 8.40 5.89 -12.20
CA GLY A 48 8.53 6.48 -10.87
C GLY A 48 7.22 6.59 -10.09
N THR A 49 6.19 5.90 -10.54
CA THR A 49 4.92 5.73 -9.83
C THR A 49 5.12 4.74 -8.69
N THR A 50 4.70 5.11 -7.48
CA THR A 50 4.70 4.22 -6.31
C THR A 50 3.29 3.72 -6.12
N PRO A 51 3.00 2.44 -6.42
CA PRO A 51 1.68 1.87 -6.19
C PRO A 51 1.23 2.02 -4.73
N LEU A 52 -0.05 1.80 -4.49
CA LEU A 52 -0.62 1.77 -3.15
C LEU A 52 -1.28 0.42 -2.90
N ASP A 53 -1.08 -0.05 -1.68
CA ASP A 53 -1.88 -1.10 -1.05
C ASP A 53 -3.13 -0.41 -0.49
N ASN A 54 -4.29 -0.71 -1.09
CA ASN A 54 -5.52 0.02 -0.79
C ASN A 54 -6.40 -0.69 0.26
N ASP A 55 -6.13 -1.96 0.58
CA ASP A 55 -6.90 -2.75 1.53
C ASP A 55 -6.08 -3.42 2.64
N ALA A 56 -4.79 -3.08 2.72
CA ALA A 56 -3.82 -3.47 3.74
C ALA A 56 -3.59 -4.99 3.82
N ASP A 57 -3.62 -5.67 2.67
CA ASP A 57 -3.36 -7.11 2.55
C ASP A 57 -1.93 -7.45 2.06
N TRP A 58 -1.10 -6.40 1.89
CA TRP A 58 0.26 -6.41 1.37
C TRP A 58 0.39 -6.60 -0.14
N ARG A 59 -0.71 -6.54 -0.89
CA ARG A 59 -0.70 -6.43 -2.36
C ARG A 59 -0.92 -4.98 -2.79
N CYS A 60 -0.53 -4.68 -4.02
CA CYS A 60 -0.46 -3.31 -4.51
C CYS A 60 -1.42 -3.10 -5.68
N GLU A 61 -2.67 -2.73 -5.39
CA GLU A 61 -3.76 -2.68 -6.38
C GLU A 61 -3.68 -1.42 -7.25
N ASP A 62 -3.28 -0.27 -6.71
CA ASP A 62 -3.14 1.00 -7.46
C ASP A 62 -1.81 1.03 -8.22
N THR A 63 -1.62 0.11 -9.16
CA THR A 63 -0.33 -0.08 -9.84
C THR A 63 0.13 1.13 -10.66
N ASN A 64 -0.79 2.01 -11.10
CA ASN A 64 -0.41 3.24 -11.82
C ASN A 64 -0.25 4.46 -10.91
N ALA A 65 -0.50 4.33 -9.60
CA ALA A 65 -0.37 5.36 -8.58
C ALA A 65 -1.22 6.61 -8.83
N ASN A 66 -2.43 6.45 -9.37
CA ASN A 66 -3.35 7.57 -9.59
C ASN A 66 -4.25 7.87 -8.38
N GLY A 67 -4.11 7.11 -7.29
CA GLY A 67 -4.88 7.23 -6.05
C GLY A 67 -6.26 6.57 -6.13
N ARG A 68 -6.51 5.72 -7.12
CA ARG A 68 -7.77 4.99 -7.30
C ARG A 68 -7.45 3.55 -7.67
N ARG A 69 -8.31 2.64 -7.22
CA ARG A 69 -8.33 1.25 -7.68
C ARG A 69 -9.27 1.15 -8.88
N ASP A 70 -8.74 1.07 -10.09
CA ASP A 70 -9.51 1.05 -11.34
C ASP A 70 -8.87 0.22 -12.48
N PHE A 71 -9.49 0.24 -13.67
CA PHE A 71 -9.05 -0.59 -14.78
C PHE A 71 -7.68 -0.17 -15.35
N GLN A 72 -7.25 1.07 -15.13
CA GLN A 72 -5.93 1.51 -15.55
C GLN A 72 -4.83 0.79 -14.76
N ASP A 73 -5.13 0.28 -13.56
CA ASP A 73 -4.19 -0.54 -12.79
C ASP A 73 -4.02 -1.92 -13.41
N VAL A 74 -5.12 -2.54 -13.81
CA VAL A 74 -5.08 -3.81 -14.56
C VAL A 74 -4.23 -3.66 -15.82
N VAL A 75 -4.40 -2.54 -16.55
CA VAL A 75 -3.61 -2.25 -17.76
C VAL A 75 -2.13 -2.05 -17.43
N LYS A 76 -1.81 -1.32 -16.36
CA LYS A 76 -0.42 -1.09 -15.95
C LYS A 76 0.27 -2.39 -15.57
N LEU A 77 -0.38 -3.24 -14.77
CA LEU A 77 0.14 -4.57 -14.45
C LEU A 77 0.28 -5.44 -15.71
N PHE A 78 -0.70 -5.44 -16.61
CA PHE A 78 -0.60 -6.19 -17.87
C PHE A 78 0.56 -5.75 -18.77
N LEU A 79 0.92 -4.46 -18.76
CA LEU A 79 2.05 -3.97 -19.55
C LEU A 79 3.40 -4.29 -18.91
N GLU A 80 3.45 -4.43 -17.59
CA GLU A 80 4.69 -4.52 -16.82
C GLU A 80 4.87 -5.83 -16.05
N PHE A 81 3.96 -6.81 -16.13
CA PHE A 81 4.06 -8.04 -15.34
C PHE A 81 5.37 -8.78 -15.58
N SER A 82 5.92 -8.73 -16.81
CA SER A 82 7.22 -9.32 -17.16
C SER A 82 8.42 -8.40 -16.90
N SER A 83 8.22 -7.20 -16.37
CA SER A 83 9.29 -6.23 -16.10
C SER A 83 10.13 -6.64 -14.89
N PRO A 84 11.41 -6.25 -14.83
CA PRO A 84 12.23 -6.47 -13.63
C PRO A 84 11.65 -5.84 -12.36
N GLU A 85 10.97 -4.70 -12.48
CA GLU A 85 10.34 -3.99 -11.37
C GLU A 85 9.27 -4.86 -10.71
N VAL A 86 8.44 -5.55 -11.50
CA VAL A 86 7.42 -6.47 -10.98
C VAL A 86 8.03 -7.82 -10.59
N GLN A 87 8.92 -8.36 -11.42
CA GLN A 87 9.48 -9.71 -11.23
C GLN A 87 10.51 -9.81 -10.09
N ASN A 88 11.13 -8.71 -9.65
CA ASN A 88 12.00 -8.73 -8.47
C ASN A 88 11.21 -8.60 -7.16
N ASP A 89 10.02 -8.03 -7.22
CA ASP A 89 9.17 -7.73 -6.07
C ASP A 89 7.81 -8.44 -6.16
N GLN A 90 7.83 -9.70 -6.62
CA GLN A 90 6.65 -10.52 -6.92
C GLN A 90 5.66 -10.62 -5.77
N PHE A 91 6.14 -10.59 -4.52
CA PHE A 91 5.31 -10.63 -3.33
C PHE A 91 4.24 -9.53 -3.28
N TYR A 92 4.43 -8.39 -3.95
CA TYR A 92 3.45 -7.32 -3.97
C TYR A 92 2.43 -7.44 -5.12
N PHE A 93 2.71 -8.29 -6.12
CA PHE A 93 1.97 -8.35 -7.38
C PHE A 93 1.46 -9.76 -7.75
N ASP A 94 1.83 -10.80 -6.98
CA ASP A 94 1.33 -12.18 -7.12
C ASP A 94 -0.06 -12.31 -6.46
N PHE A 95 -1.06 -11.65 -7.03
CA PHE A 95 -2.41 -11.55 -6.46
C PHE A 95 -3.07 -12.91 -6.22
N ASN A 96 -2.79 -13.92 -7.03
CA ASN A 96 -3.39 -15.24 -6.85
C ASN A 96 -2.61 -16.15 -5.86
N GLY A 97 -1.42 -15.74 -5.44
CA GLY A 97 -0.59 -16.44 -4.46
C GLY A 97 0.06 -17.73 -4.99
N ASN A 98 0.26 -17.83 -6.30
CA ASN A 98 0.85 -19.01 -6.95
C ASN A 98 2.40 -19.01 -6.94
N ASN A 99 3.01 -18.02 -6.29
CA ASN A 99 4.45 -17.84 -6.14
C ASN A 99 5.14 -17.52 -7.50
N GLY A 100 4.46 -16.71 -8.30
CA GLY A 100 4.92 -16.11 -9.54
C GLY A 100 4.08 -14.88 -9.86
N VAL A 101 4.58 -13.97 -10.70
CA VAL A 101 3.71 -12.96 -11.32
C VAL A 101 3.54 -13.30 -12.78
N ASP A 102 2.31 -13.61 -13.17
CA ASP A 102 1.93 -14.00 -14.52
C ASP A 102 0.57 -13.41 -14.94
N PHE A 103 -0.03 -13.96 -15.99
CA PHE A 103 -1.31 -13.44 -16.50
C PHE A 103 -2.49 -13.74 -15.56
N ASP A 104 -2.43 -14.81 -14.78
CA ASP A 104 -3.49 -15.13 -13.83
C ASP A 104 -3.57 -14.06 -12.73
N ASP A 105 -2.46 -13.41 -12.36
CA ASP A 105 -2.46 -12.28 -11.42
C ASP A 105 -3.15 -11.03 -11.99
N VAL A 106 -2.97 -10.76 -13.28
CA VAL A 106 -3.69 -9.70 -13.99
C VAL A 106 -5.20 -9.97 -13.96
N VAL A 107 -5.58 -11.23 -14.14
CA VAL A 107 -6.99 -11.65 -14.07
C VAL A 107 -7.53 -11.52 -12.65
N THR A 108 -6.77 -11.93 -11.62
CA THR A 108 -7.19 -11.79 -10.22
C THR A 108 -7.40 -10.33 -9.83
N LEU A 109 -6.49 -9.42 -10.20
CA LEU A 109 -6.68 -7.98 -9.95
C LEU A 109 -7.94 -7.44 -10.66
N PHE A 110 -8.21 -7.89 -11.89
CA PHE A 110 -9.43 -7.52 -12.62
C PHE A 110 -10.69 -8.04 -11.92
N GLU A 111 -10.71 -9.31 -11.50
CA GLU A 111 -11.86 -9.91 -10.83
C GLU A 111 -12.18 -9.22 -9.51
N ASP A 112 -11.15 -8.88 -8.73
CA ASP A 112 -11.36 -8.20 -7.46
C ASP A 112 -11.86 -6.77 -7.64
N LEU A 113 -11.36 -6.05 -8.65
CA LEU A 113 -11.95 -4.77 -9.04
C LEU A 113 -13.42 -4.94 -9.44
N ALA A 114 -13.74 -5.96 -10.23
CA ALA A 114 -15.10 -6.21 -10.69
C ALA A 114 -16.08 -6.60 -9.55
N LYS A 115 -15.61 -7.32 -8.53
CA LYS A 115 -16.37 -7.56 -7.28
C LYS A 115 -16.60 -6.25 -6.52
N LEU A 116 -15.57 -5.41 -6.41
CA LEU A 116 -15.66 -4.12 -5.71
C LEU A 116 -16.70 -3.19 -6.34
N VAL A 117 -16.81 -3.15 -7.68
CA VAL A 117 -17.81 -2.34 -8.39
C VAL A 117 -19.15 -3.05 -8.60
N GLY A 118 -19.33 -4.26 -8.05
CA GLY A 118 -20.59 -5.02 -8.10
C GLY A 118 -20.95 -5.59 -9.48
N VAL A 119 -19.96 -5.77 -10.35
CA VAL A 119 -20.13 -6.33 -11.70
C VAL A 119 -19.95 -7.85 -11.71
N LEU A 120 -19.22 -8.41 -10.73
CA LEU A 120 -19.14 -9.85 -10.46
C LEU A 120 -19.77 -10.17 -9.08
N PRO A 121 -20.43 -11.35 -8.95
CA PRO A 121 -20.99 -11.82 -7.69
C PRO A 121 -19.95 -12.22 -6.66
#